data_AF-A0A1Y3BCU4-F1
#
_entry.id   AF-A0A1Y3BCU4-F1
#
_cell.length_a   1.000
_cell.length_b   1.000
_cell.length_c   1.000
_cell.angle_alpha   90.00
_cell.angle_beta   90.00
_cell.angle_gamma   90.00
#
_symmetry.space_group_name_H-M   'P 1'
#
loop_
_entity.id
_entity.type
_entity.pdbx_description
1 polymer ?
#
loop_
_entity_poly.entity_id
_entity_poly.type
_entity_poly.pdbx_seq_one_letter_code
_entity_poly.pdbx_strand_id
1 'polypeptide(L)'
;CFRRNSFIIQSRFNSTTTTTTAETNDNVTAENVIDLTAIDSANNASPLLDNEILSNAVIETSVASLNLGSNYTPVGWCVHYLDFLHSVFPWWGAIAVGTIILRLCMFPLVVSAQRSASKLNELLPEQAILKEKMNQARITGDSVEFARLSHESMSMYKRKGVNPFKAMLAPFAQAPVFITFFITLRRMAYHPVESLKTGGLFWFTDLSISDPFYGLPLITCATLWLTLETSFRSGMFVIH
;
A
#
# COMPACT_ATOMS: atom_id res chain seq x y z
N CYS A 1 -29.22 43.36 -1.39
CA CYS A 1 -30.69 43.29 -1.26
C CYS A 1 -31.11 41.84 -1.46
N PHE A 2 -32.04 41.37 -0.63
CA PHE A 2 -32.29 39.99 -0.21
C PHE A 2 -33.50 39.39 -0.94
N ARG A 3 -33.44 38.15 -1.44
CA ARG A 3 -34.57 37.22 -1.31
C ARG A 3 -34.18 35.75 -1.50
N ARG A 4 -34.11 35.07 -0.35
CA ARG A 4 -34.19 33.63 -0.12
C ARG A 4 -35.64 33.19 -0.32
N ASN A 5 -35.91 32.06 -0.97
CA ASN A 5 -37.19 31.38 -0.80
C ASN A 5 -36.95 29.95 -0.30
N SER A 6 -37.32 29.77 0.96
CA SER A 6 -37.46 28.50 1.65
C SER A 6 -38.68 27.77 1.12
N PHE A 7 -38.66 26.43 1.14
CA PHE A 7 -39.88 25.71 1.53
C PHE A 7 -39.54 24.62 2.54
N ILE A 8 -40.22 24.76 3.67
CA ILE A 8 -40.23 23.96 4.88
C ILE A 8 -41.35 22.92 4.69
N ILE A 9 -41.12 21.68 5.10
CA ILE A 9 -42.15 20.89 5.77
C ILE A 9 -41.50 20.41 7.07
N GLN A 10 -42.03 20.91 8.18
CA GLN A 10 -41.74 20.46 9.53
C GLN A 10 -43.06 20.10 10.19
N SER A 11 -42.92 19.45 11.35
CA SER A 11 -43.90 19.26 12.41
C SER A 11 -44.72 17.97 12.30
N ARG A 12 -44.95 17.22 13.38
CA ARG A 12 -44.56 17.35 14.80
C ARG A 12 -45.15 16.13 15.54
N PHE A 13 -44.74 16.04 16.81
CA PHE A 13 -45.44 15.55 18.00
C PHE A 13 -45.06 14.13 18.45
N ASN A 14 -44.84 13.85 19.75
CA ASN A 14 -44.47 14.62 20.96
C ASN A 14 -44.39 13.62 22.13
N SER A 15 -43.53 13.93 23.12
CA SER A 15 -43.64 13.65 24.58
C SER A 15 -43.77 12.18 25.05
N THR A 16 -43.21 11.74 26.18
CA THR A 16 -43.18 12.38 27.51
C THR A 16 -42.02 11.86 28.38
N THR A 17 -41.47 12.78 29.16
CA THR A 17 -40.66 12.73 30.41
C THR A 17 -41.07 11.59 31.37
N THR A 18 -40.30 11.14 32.37
CA THR A 18 -40.29 11.55 33.82
C THR A 18 -39.46 10.46 34.55
N THR A 19 -38.29 10.73 35.16
CA THR A 19 -38.05 11.07 36.60
C THR A 19 -37.59 9.88 37.47
N THR A 20 -36.38 10.04 38.01
CA THR A 20 -35.89 9.89 39.40
C THR A 20 -36.43 8.80 40.37
N THR A 21 -35.46 8.13 41.01
CA THR A 21 -35.38 7.62 42.41
C THR A 21 -36.16 6.39 42.91
N ALA A 22 -35.39 5.58 43.66
CA ALA A 22 -35.70 4.90 44.92
C ALA A 22 -36.34 3.48 44.90
N GLU A 23 -35.54 2.56 45.47
CA GLU A 23 -35.88 1.54 46.47
C GLU A 23 -37.07 0.57 46.25
N THR A 24 -36.80 -0.74 46.21
CA THR A 24 -37.11 -1.70 47.30
C THR A 24 -37.09 -3.15 46.78
N ASN A 25 -36.47 -3.98 47.61
CA ASN A 25 -36.32 -5.43 47.63
C ASN A 25 -37.58 -6.23 47.26
N ASP A 26 -37.38 -7.38 46.58
CA ASP A 26 -38.00 -8.64 46.98
C ASP A 26 -37.15 -9.84 46.50
N ASN A 27 -36.90 -10.73 47.45
CA ASN A 27 -36.06 -11.93 47.37
C ASN A 27 -36.79 -13.08 46.65
N VAL A 28 -36.05 -14.06 46.11
CA VAL A 28 -36.17 -15.51 46.38
C VAL A 28 -35.22 -16.32 45.45
N THR A 29 -34.10 -16.76 46.06
CA THR A 29 -33.28 -18.00 45.89
C THR A 29 -32.81 -18.45 44.49
N ALA A 30 -31.49 -18.45 44.20
CA ALA A 30 -30.44 -19.44 44.53
C ALA A 30 -30.43 -20.61 43.50
N GLU A 31 -29.34 -20.97 42.80
CA GLU A 31 -27.93 -21.28 43.16
C GLU A 31 -27.05 -21.20 41.88
N ASN A 32 -25.70 -21.15 41.82
CA ASN A 32 -24.57 -20.86 42.72
C ASN A 32 -23.27 -20.91 41.84
N VAL A 33 -22.58 -19.77 41.70
CA VAL A 33 -21.14 -19.48 41.93
C VAL A 33 -20.01 -20.32 41.28
N ILE A 34 -19.02 -19.62 40.70
CA ILE A 34 -17.58 -19.97 40.80
C ILE A 34 -16.80 -18.71 41.18
N ASP A 35 -16.06 -18.80 42.30
CA ASP A 35 -15.27 -17.77 42.99
C ASP A 35 -13.77 -17.82 42.58
N LEU A 36 -13.10 -16.67 42.62
CA LEU A 36 -11.77 -16.38 42.06
C LEU A 36 -10.65 -16.38 43.12
N THR A 37 -10.46 -17.45 43.89
CA THR A 37 -9.38 -17.49 44.90
C THR A 37 -8.56 -18.78 44.88
N ALA A 38 -7.60 -18.88 43.94
CA ALA A 38 -6.44 -19.77 44.08
C ALA A 38 -5.31 -19.36 43.11
N ILE A 39 -4.38 -18.54 43.59
CA ILE A 39 -3.05 -18.34 42.98
C ILE A 39 -2.00 -18.90 43.96
N ASP A 40 -1.00 -19.57 43.37
CA ASP A 40 0.30 -20.02 43.89
C ASP A 40 0.42 -21.33 44.69
N SER A 41 0.87 -22.39 44.01
CA SER A 41 2.23 -22.96 44.20
C SER A 41 2.39 -24.33 43.53
N ALA A 42 3.15 -24.42 42.43
CA ALA A 42 4.10 -25.52 42.14
C ALA A 42 4.76 -25.31 40.77
N ASN A 43 5.93 -24.69 40.78
CA ASN A 43 6.88 -24.65 39.68
C ASN A 43 7.53 -26.03 39.47
N ASN A 44 7.39 -26.64 38.29
CA ASN A 44 8.39 -27.54 37.68
C ASN A 44 7.99 -28.08 36.28
N ALA A 45 7.85 -27.21 35.28
CA ALA A 45 8.19 -27.58 33.89
C ALA A 45 8.38 -26.29 33.06
N SER A 46 9.45 -26.28 32.28
CA SER A 46 9.99 -25.21 31.42
C SER A 46 8.99 -24.21 30.80
N PRO A 47 9.05 -22.90 31.11
CA PRO A 47 8.08 -21.90 30.65
C PRO A 47 8.41 -21.25 29.29
N LEU A 48 9.36 -21.82 28.53
CA LEU A 48 9.84 -21.19 27.28
C LEU A 48 9.01 -21.59 26.04
N LEU A 49 8.15 -22.60 26.15
CA LEU A 49 7.37 -23.12 25.03
C LEU A 49 5.97 -22.47 24.96
N ASP A 50 5.45 -22.00 26.10
CA ASP A 50 4.05 -21.55 26.19
C ASP A 50 3.86 -20.09 25.76
N ASN A 51 4.86 -19.23 25.97
CA ASN A 51 4.77 -17.81 25.61
C ASN A 51 4.85 -17.59 24.09
N GLU A 52 5.59 -18.45 23.38
CA GLU A 52 5.69 -18.41 21.91
C GLU A 52 4.39 -18.92 21.27
N ILE A 53 3.83 -20.02 21.79
CA ILE A 53 2.56 -20.58 21.31
C ILE A 53 1.39 -19.67 21.66
N LEU A 54 1.39 -19.04 22.84
CA LEU A 54 0.36 -18.10 23.26
C LEU A 54 0.44 -16.78 22.48
N SER A 55 1.65 -16.28 22.21
CA SER A 55 1.88 -15.13 21.32
C SER A 55 1.41 -15.42 19.89
N ASN A 56 1.77 -16.58 19.35
CA ASN A 56 1.34 -17.02 18.02
C ASN A 56 -0.17 -17.26 17.94
N ALA A 57 -0.80 -17.80 19.00
CA ALA A 57 -2.24 -18.00 19.09
C ALA A 57 -3.03 -16.68 19.25
N VAL A 58 -2.45 -15.68 19.92
CA VAL A 58 -3.01 -14.32 20.03
C VAL A 58 -2.88 -13.56 18.71
N ILE A 59 -1.78 -13.77 17.98
CA ILE A 59 -1.61 -13.29 16.60
C ILE A 59 -2.68 -13.93 15.70
N GLU A 60 -2.86 -15.25 15.74
CA GLU A 60 -3.88 -16.02 15.00
C GLU A 60 -5.32 -15.54 15.28
N THR A 61 -5.66 -15.25 16.55
CA THR A 61 -7.00 -14.78 16.93
C THR A 61 -7.25 -13.31 16.56
N SER A 62 -6.23 -12.45 16.65
CA SER A 62 -6.32 -11.03 16.26
C SER A 62 -6.40 -10.85 14.74
N VAL A 63 -5.62 -11.61 13.95
CA VAL A 63 -5.71 -11.61 12.48
C VAL A 63 -7.00 -12.26 11.96
N ALA A 64 -7.54 -13.25 12.66
CA ALA A 64 -8.84 -13.86 12.34
C ALA A 64 -10.02 -12.88 12.55
N SER A 65 -9.98 -12.04 13.59
CA SER A 65 -11.08 -11.12 13.94
C SER A 65 -11.33 -10.00 12.92
N LEU A 66 -10.36 -9.71 12.05
CA LEU A 66 -10.44 -8.69 11.00
C LEU A 66 -10.91 -9.22 9.63
N ASN A 67 -11.38 -10.48 9.53
CA ASN A 67 -11.66 -11.14 8.24
C ASN A 67 -10.42 -11.10 7.31
N LEU A 68 -9.25 -11.32 7.92
CA LEU A 68 -7.93 -11.10 7.30
C LEU A 68 -6.94 -12.24 7.54
N GLY A 69 -7.26 -13.20 8.40
CA GLY A 69 -6.64 -14.53 8.53
C GLY A 69 -7.16 -15.51 7.48
N SER A 70 -7.53 -15.02 6.30
CA SER A 70 -7.85 -15.85 5.16
C SER A 70 -6.56 -16.08 4.39
N ASN A 71 -6.12 -17.34 4.31
CA ASN A 71 -4.97 -17.83 3.52
C ASN A 71 -5.05 -17.45 2.02
N TYR A 72 -6.14 -16.80 1.59
CA TYR A 72 -6.42 -16.41 0.22
C TYR A 72 -6.16 -14.92 -0.07
N THR A 73 -5.76 -14.11 0.92
CA THR A 73 -5.42 -12.70 0.69
C THR A 73 -3.96 -12.53 0.24
N PRO A 74 -3.65 -11.63 -0.73
CA PRO A 74 -2.27 -11.37 -1.14
C PRO A 74 -1.36 -10.92 0.00
N VAL A 75 -1.93 -10.26 1.02
CA VAL A 75 -1.22 -9.82 2.21
C VAL A 75 -0.81 -11.00 3.09
N GLY A 76 -1.68 -12.01 3.26
CA GLY A 76 -1.36 -13.22 4.02
C GLY A 76 -0.19 -13.99 3.41
N TRP A 77 -0.15 -14.13 2.08
CA TRP A 77 0.98 -14.74 1.38
C TRP A 77 2.29 -13.97 1.60
N CYS A 78 2.24 -12.64 1.60
CA CYS A 78 3.42 -11.83 1.91
C CYS A 78 3.93 -12.05 3.35
N VAL A 79 3.03 -12.22 4.34
CA VAL A 79 3.43 -12.51 5.73
C VAL A 79 4.13 -13.86 5.83
N HIS A 80 3.54 -14.94 5.31
CA HIS A 80 4.17 -16.28 5.33
C HIS A 80 5.52 -16.29 4.61
N TYR A 81 5.63 -15.54 3.51
CA TYR A 81 6.87 -15.41 2.79
C TYR A 81 7.95 -14.67 3.59
N LEU A 82 7.59 -13.60 4.29
CA LEU A 82 8.51 -12.85 5.16
C LEU A 82 8.94 -13.68 6.38
N ASP A 83 8.04 -14.46 6.95
CA ASP A 83 8.32 -15.37 8.07
C ASP A 83 9.32 -16.47 7.64
N PHE A 84 9.10 -17.06 6.46
CA PHE A 84 10.06 -18.01 5.87
C PHE A 84 11.45 -17.39 5.67
N LEU A 85 11.52 -16.15 5.19
CA LEU A 85 12.80 -15.46 5.04
C LEU A 85 13.44 -15.10 6.38
N HIS A 86 12.63 -14.79 7.40
CA HIS A 86 13.13 -14.45 8.73
C HIS A 86 13.78 -15.65 9.43
N SER A 87 13.37 -16.88 9.11
CA SER A 87 14.03 -18.10 9.61
C SER A 87 15.53 -18.15 9.26
N VAL A 88 15.94 -17.52 8.15
CA VAL A 88 17.34 -17.54 7.66
C VAL A 88 18.04 -16.20 7.87
N PHE A 89 17.32 -15.08 7.84
CA PHE A 89 17.88 -13.73 7.91
C PHE A 89 17.24 -12.89 9.03
N PRO A 90 17.97 -11.93 9.61
CA PRO A 90 17.35 -10.88 10.43
C PRO A 90 16.30 -10.11 9.63
N TRP A 91 15.33 -9.50 10.32
CA TRP A 91 14.17 -8.86 9.67
C TRP A 91 14.52 -7.85 8.58
N TRP A 92 15.56 -7.01 8.78
CA TRP A 92 16.02 -6.10 7.73
C TRP A 92 16.45 -6.85 6.45
N GLY A 93 17.07 -8.02 6.60
CA GLY A 93 17.53 -8.87 5.52
C GLY A 93 16.38 -9.60 4.85
N ALA A 94 15.41 -10.09 5.62
CA ALA A 94 14.18 -10.69 5.09
C ALA A 94 13.40 -9.69 4.22
N ILE A 95 13.29 -8.43 4.65
CA ILE A 95 12.66 -7.36 3.86
C ILE A 95 13.48 -7.08 2.58
N ALA A 96 14.80 -6.90 2.70
CA ALA A 96 15.67 -6.61 1.56
C ALA A 96 15.65 -7.73 0.50
N VAL A 97 15.85 -8.98 0.92
CA VAL A 97 15.77 -10.17 0.06
C VAL A 97 14.38 -10.33 -0.53
N GLY A 98 13.34 -10.06 0.29
CA GLY A 98 11.95 -10.05 -0.15
C GLY A 98 11.72 -9.10 -1.32
N THR A 99 12.23 -7.86 -1.23
CA THR A 99 12.15 -6.90 -2.34
C THR A 99 12.96 -7.31 -3.57
N ILE A 100 14.10 -7.98 -3.41
CA ILE A 100 14.94 -8.45 -4.52
C ILE A 100 14.21 -9.52 -5.33
N ILE A 101 13.61 -10.51 -4.66
CA ILE A 101 12.88 -11.61 -5.30
C ILE A 101 11.64 -11.06 -6.02
N LEU A 102 10.94 -10.12 -5.38
CA LEU A 102 9.81 -9.44 -5.99
C LEU A 102 10.23 -8.67 -7.25
N ARG A 103 11.37 -7.95 -7.21
CA ARG A 103 11.91 -7.26 -8.38
C ARG A 103 12.29 -8.22 -9.49
N LEU A 104 12.86 -9.38 -9.18
CA LEU A 104 13.19 -10.41 -10.16
C LEU A 104 11.93 -11.00 -10.81
N CYS A 105 10.87 -11.23 -10.04
CA CYS A 105 9.58 -11.68 -10.57
C CYS A 105 8.94 -10.65 -11.51
N MET A 106 9.03 -9.36 -11.18
CA MET A 106 8.51 -8.26 -12.01
C MET A 106 9.45 -7.86 -13.16
N PHE A 107 10.71 -8.30 -13.15
CA PHE A 107 11.72 -7.95 -14.15
C PHE A 107 11.27 -8.17 -15.60
N PRO A 108 10.75 -9.36 -16.01
CA PRO A 108 10.31 -9.56 -17.40
C PRO A 108 9.18 -8.61 -17.81
N LEU A 109 8.30 -8.25 -16.88
CA LEU A 109 7.22 -7.30 -17.12
C LEU A 109 7.75 -5.89 -17.34
N VAL A 110 8.70 -5.46 -16.49
CA VAL A 110 9.36 -4.14 -16.61
C VAL A 110 10.12 -4.03 -17.93
N VAL A 111 10.87 -5.07 -18.32
CA VAL A 111 11.61 -5.09 -19.60
C VAL A 111 10.66 -4.96 -20.80
N SER A 112 9.51 -5.64 -20.78
CA SER A 112 8.50 -5.54 -21.85
C SER A 112 7.91 -4.12 -21.97
N ALA A 113 7.65 -3.47 -20.83
CA ALA A 113 7.18 -2.09 -20.80
C ALA A 113 8.26 -1.10 -21.26
N GLN A 114 9.51 -1.28 -20.84
CA GLN A 114 10.65 -0.46 -21.28
C GLN A 114 10.86 -0.55 -22.80
N ARG A 115 10.74 -1.75 -23.38
CA ARG A 115 10.80 -1.93 -24.84
C ARG A 115 9.71 -1.16 -25.57
N SER A 116 8.50 -1.12 -24.99
CA SER A 116 7.39 -0.36 -25.56
C SER A 116 7.60 1.15 -25.43
N ALA A 117 8.20 1.60 -24.31
CA ALA A 117 8.56 3.00 -24.09
C ALA A 117 9.66 3.49 -25.04
N SER A 118 10.68 2.66 -25.33
CA SER A 118 11.73 2.99 -26.31
C SER A 118 11.17 3.23 -27.71
N LYS A 119 10.23 2.39 -28.18
CA LYS A 119 9.54 2.61 -29.47
C LYS A 119 8.69 3.88 -29.47
N LEU A 120 8.14 4.27 -28.31
CA LEU A 120 7.42 5.53 -28.18
C LEU A 120 8.38 6.73 -28.21
N ASN A 121 9.60 6.59 -27.69
CA ASN A 121 10.62 7.64 -27.75
C ASN A 121 11.04 7.96 -29.20
N GLU A 122 11.14 6.96 -30.06
CA GLU A 122 11.37 7.14 -31.51
C GLU A 122 10.25 7.93 -32.21
N LEU A 123 9.03 7.89 -31.65
CA LEU A 123 7.85 8.58 -32.17
C LEU A 123 7.67 10.00 -31.66
N LEU A 124 8.40 10.40 -30.60
CA LEU A 124 8.29 11.73 -30.00
C LEU A 124 8.45 12.89 -31.00
N PRO A 125 9.41 12.90 -31.94
CA PRO A 125 9.55 14.03 -32.88
C PRO A 125 8.34 14.18 -33.80
N GLU A 126 7.85 13.09 -34.38
CA GLU A 126 6.65 13.12 -35.25
C GLU A 126 5.40 13.50 -34.44
N GLN A 127 5.29 12.99 -33.21
CA GLN A 127 4.21 13.33 -32.30
C GLN A 127 4.24 14.83 -31.92
N ALA A 128 5.42 15.44 -31.77
CA ALA A 128 5.56 16.86 -31.47
C ALA A 128 5.06 17.74 -32.63
N ILE A 129 5.42 17.40 -33.87
CA ILE A 129 4.94 18.13 -35.06
C ILE A 129 3.41 18.05 -35.17
N LEU A 130 2.83 16.87 -34.95
CA LEU A 130 1.39 16.68 -35.04
C LEU A 130 0.65 17.38 -33.89
N LYS A 131 1.23 17.39 -32.69
CA LYS A 131 0.73 18.16 -31.53
C LYS A 131 0.72 19.66 -31.81
N GLU A 132 1.76 20.19 -32.45
CA GLU A 132 1.80 21.61 -32.82
C GLU A 132 0.68 21.95 -33.80
N LYS A 133 0.49 21.14 -34.85
CA LYS A 133 -0.64 21.30 -35.79
C LYS A 133 -2.00 21.26 -35.09
N MET A 134 -2.20 20.33 -34.16
CA MET A 134 -3.44 20.25 -33.37
C MET A 134 -3.64 21.49 -32.50
N ASN A 135 -2.57 22.04 -31.93
CA ASN A 135 -2.64 23.24 -31.12
C ASN A 135 -3.01 24.47 -31.96
N GLN A 136 -2.44 24.60 -33.16
CA GLN A 136 -2.79 25.66 -34.12
C GLN A 136 -4.28 25.58 -34.51
N ALA A 137 -4.79 24.40 -34.88
CA ALA A 137 -6.21 24.21 -35.20
C ALA A 137 -7.13 24.58 -34.01
N ARG A 138 -6.71 24.26 -32.78
CA ARG A 138 -7.44 24.64 -31.56
C ARG A 138 -7.48 26.15 -31.34
N ILE A 139 -6.39 26.86 -31.62
CA ILE A 139 -6.31 28.33 -31.48
C ILE A 139 -7.16 29.02 -32.56
N THR A 140 -7.15 28.51 -33.79
CA THR A 140 -7.96 29.03 -34.91
C THR A 140 -9.46 28.72 -34.76
N GLY A 141 -9.84 27.82 -33.84
CA GLY A 141 -11.23 27.42 -33.61
C GLY A 141 -11.78 26.42 -34.64
N ASP A 142 -10.89 25.79 -35.41
CA ASP A 142 -11.28 24.80 -36.42
C ASP A 142 -11.43 23.41 -35.78
N SER A 143 -12.66 23.13 -35.33
CA SER A 143 -13.03 21.84 -34.73
C SER A 143 -12.92 20.66 -35.71
N VAL A 144 -13.06 20.91 -37.02
CA VAL A 144 -13.03 19.86 -38.05
C VAL A 144 -11.59 19.44 -38.32
N GLU A 145 -10.69 20.40 -38.49
CA GLU A 145 -9.25 20.10 -38.62
C GLU A 145 -8.69 19.46 -37.35
N PHE A 146 -9.12 19.89 -36.17
CA PHE A 146 -8.73 19.24 -34.92
C PHE A 146 -9.13 17.76 -34.87
N ALA A 147 -10.36 17.44 -35.28
CA ALA A 147 -10.83 16.05 -35.35
C ALA A 147 -10.04 15.23 -36.37
N ARG A 148 -9.74 15.81 -37.54
CA ARG A 148 -8.92 15.18 -38.59
C ARG A 148 -7.52 14.85 -38.09
N LEU A 149 -6.85 15.80 -37.45
CA LEU A 149 -5.50 15.63 -36.89
C LEU A 149 -5.47 14.65 -35.72
N SER A 150 -6.52 14.61 -34.89
CA SER A 150 -6.66 13.63 -33.81
C SER A 150 -6.79 12.21 -34.36
N HIS A 151 -7.57 12.02 -35.42
CA HIS A 151 -7.69 10.73 -36.10
C HIS A 151 -6.38 10.32 -36.79
N GLU A 152 -5.68 11.28 -37.43
CA GLU A 152 -4.36 11.07 -38.02
C GLU A 152 -3.35 10.60 -36.96
N SER A 153 -3.33 11.24 -35.79
CA SER A 153 -2.50 10.86 -34.63
C SER A 153 -2.75 9.42 -34.20
N MET A 154 -4.02 9.02 -34.08
CA MET A 154 -4.36 7.63 -33.75
C MET A 154 -3.95 6.65 -34.85
N SER A 155 -4.10 7.04 -36.12
CA SER A 155 -3.70 6.21 -37.26
C SER A 155 -2.18 6.02 -37.34
N MET A 156 -1.40 7.03 -36.96
CA MET A 156 0.06 6.97 -36.89
C MET A 156 0.54 5.93 -35.89
N TYR A 157 -0.03 5.90 -34.67
CA TYR A 157 0.31 4.86 -33.68
C TYR A 157 -0.01 3.45 -34.19
N LYS A 158 -1.15 3.29 -34.89
CA LYS A 158 -1.55 1.99 -35.48
C LYS A 158 -0.61 1.57 -36.60
N ARG A 159 -0.24 2.47 -37.52
CA ARG A 159 0.68 2.20 -38.63
C ARG A 159 2.06 1.76 -38.16
N LYS A 160 2.56 2.36 -37.07
CA LYS A 160 3.85 2.02 -36.48
C LYS A 160 3.79 0.90 -35.44
N GLY A 161 2.59 0.36 -35.16
CA GLY A 161 2.40 -0.78 -34.26
C GLY A 161 2.80 -0.52 -32.82
N VAL A 162 2.84 0.74 -32.38
CA VAL A 162 3.21 1.12 -31.02
C VAL A 162 1.96 1.30 -30.17
N ASN A 163 1.90 0.59 -29.04
CA ASN A 163 0.78 0.69 -28.12
C ASN A 163 1.19 1.53 -26.89
N PRO A 164 0.65 2.75 -26.71
CA PRO A 164 0.99 3.61 -25.58
C PRO A 164 0.59 3.00 -24.23
N PHE A 165 -0.44 2.15 -24.18
CA PHE A 165 -0.87 1.47 -22.95
C PHE A 165 0.14 0.43 -22.45
N LYS A 166 0.91 -0.18 -23.36
CA LYS A 166 1.95 -1.15 -22.96
C LYS A 166 3.08 -0.48 -22.17
N ALA A 167 3.40 0.77 -22.48
CA ALA A 167 4.38 1.54 -21.71
C ALA A 167 3.88 1.88 -20.29
N MET A 168 2.57 2.11 -20.14
CA MET A 168 1.95 2.40 -18.83
C MET A 168 1.65 1.13 -18.00
N LEU A 169 1.75 -0.07 -18.59
CA LEU A 169 1.38 -1.32 -17.92
C LEU A 169 2.30 -1.68 -16.74
N ALA A 170 3.62 -1.41 -16.85
CA ALA A 170 4.55 -1.71 -15.76
C ALA A 170 4.25 -0.97 -14.45
N PRO A 171 4.14 0.39 -14.43
CA PRO A 171 3.81 1.09 -13.20
C PRO A 171 2.42 0.72 -12.67
N PHE A 172 1.46 0.41 -13.55
CA PHE A 172 0.13 -0.02 -13.15
C PHE A 172 0.12 -1.40 -12.47
N ALA A 173 0.92 -2.35 -12.96
CA ALA A 173 1.08 -3.66 -12.31
C ALA A 173 1.95 -3.59 -11.04
N GLN A 174 2.90 -2.66 -10.99
CA GLN A 174 3.79 -2.48 -9.84
C GLN A 174 3.08 -1.85 -8.63
N ALA A 175 2.14 -0.91 -8.84
CA ALA A 175 1.45 -0.22 -7.75
C ALA A 175 0.66 -1.17 -6.80
N PRO A 176 -0.15 -2.14 -7.31
CA PRO A 176 -0.81 -3.16 -6.49
C PRO A 176 0.17 -4.00 -5.66
N VAL A 177 1.30 -4.39 -6.25
CA VAL A 177 2.31 -5.19 -5.55
C VAL A 177 2.94 -4.38 -4.42
N PHE A 178 3.27 -3.12 -4.68
CA PHE A 178 3.84 -2.23 -3.67
C PHE A 178 2.87 -1.96 -2.51
N ILE A 179 1.59 -1.71 -2.80
CA ILE A 179 0.59 -1.47 -1.74
C ILE A 179 0.37 -2.72 -0.88
N THR A 180 0.36 -3.92 -1.47
CA THR A 180 0.28 -5.18 -0.71
C THR A 180 1.47 -5.35 0.21
N PHE A 181 2.69 -5.14 -0.30
CA PHE A 181 3.91 -5.25 0.50
C PHE A 181 3.96 -4.20 1.62
N PHE A 182 3.60 -2.95 1.33
CA PHE A 182 3.56 -1.88 2.31
C PHE A 182 2.52 -2.10 3.42
N ILE A 183 1.31 -2.54 3.07
CA ILE A 183 0.28 -2.91 4.05
C ILE A 183 0.78 -4.06 4.92
N THR A 184 1.47 -5.04 4.34
CA THR A 184 2.06 -6.17 5.07
C THR A 184 3.06 -5.68 6.12
N LEU A 185 4.05 -4.87 5.72
CA LEU A 185 5.03 -4.29 6.64
C LEU A 185 4.38 -3.44 7.74
N ARG A 186 3.44 -2.57 7.37
CA ARG A 186 2.74 -1.70 8.32
C ARG A 186 1.93 -2.51 9.35
N ARG A 187 1.32 -3.61 8.94
CA ARG A 187 0.57 -4.49 9.86
C ARG A 187 1.49 -5.20 10.83
N MET A 188 2.62 -5.72 10.36
CA MET A 188 3.62 -6.34 11.23
C MET A 188 4.25 -5.33 12.19
N ALA A 189 4.37 -4.06 11.80
CA ALA A 189 4.82 -2.98 12.69
C ALA A 189 3.75 -2.56 13.73
N TYR A 190 2.46 -2.58 13.37
CA TYR A 190 1.37 -2.18 14.27
C TYR A 190 1.05 -3.24 15.34
N HIS A 191 1.23 -4.52 14.99
CA HIS A 191 1.19 -5.63 15.95
C HIS A 191 2.62 -6.12 16.18
N PRO A 192 3.42 -5.40 17.00
CA PRO A 192 4.85 -5.58 17.05
C PRO A 192 5.17 -7.01 17.46
N VAL A 193 5.57 -7.84 16.49
CA VAL A 193 6.31 -9.06 16.80
C VAL A 193 7.58 -8.61 17.50
N GLU A 194 7.85 -9.12 18.69
CA GLU A 194 8.98 -8.67 19.51
C GLU A 194 10.31 -8.75 18.76
N SER A 195 10.40 -9.72 17.83
CA SER A 195 11.52 -9.93 16.92
C SER A 195 11.81 -8.76 15.96
N LEU A 196 10.83 -7.90 15.64
CA LEU A 196 11.05 -6.72 14.78
C LEU A 196 11.80 -5.57 15.48
N LYS A 197 11.74 -5.50 16.82
CA LYS A 197 12.38 -4.45 17.62
C LYS A 197 13.90 -4.63 17.73
N THR A 198 14.38 -5.86 17.56
CA THR A 198 15.81 -6.24 17.65
C THR A 198 16.39 -6.64 16.28
N GLY A 199 15.56 -6.75 15.25
CA GLY A 199 15.93 -7.24 13.93
C GLY A 199 16.52 -6.19 12.97
N GLY A 200 17.06 -5.08 13.48
CA GLY A 200 17.61 -3.99 12.69
C GLY A 200 19.08 -4.08 12.31
N LEU A 201 19.58 -3.11 11.56
CA LEU A 201 20.98 -3.02 11.10
C LEU A 201 21.77 -2.05 11.99
N PHE A 202 23.10 -2.16 11.96
CA PHE A 202 24.11 -1.37 12.68
C PHE A 202 23.70 0.01 13.27
N TRP A 203 23.00 0.88 12.53
CA TRP A 203 22.56 2.22 13.00
C TRP A 203 21.04 2.40 13.19
N PHE A 204 20.21 1.44 12.78
CA PHE A 204 18.76 1.42 12.98
C PHE A 204 18.37 0.06 13.57
N THR A 205 18.46 -0.07 14.90
CA THR A 205 18.21 -1.33 15.60
C THR A 205 16.71 -1.68 15.67
N ASP A 206 15.84 -0.67 15.65
CA ASP A 206 14.39 -0.83 15.70
C ASP A 206 13.76 -0.44 14.35
N LEU A 207 13.11 -1.42 13.69
CA LEU A 207 12.42 -1.22 12.40
C LEU A 207 10.97 -0.71 12.58
N SER A 208 10.44 -0.73 13.80
CA SER A 208 9.06 -0.31 14.10
C SER A 208 8.93 1.20 14.28
N ILE A 209 10.04 1.91 14.44
CA ILE A 209 10.10 3.36 14.69
C ILE A 209 10.70 4.06 13.46
N SER A 210 10.31 5.31 13.22
CA SER A 210 10.94 6.15 12.19
C SER A 210 12.45 6.26 12.42
N ASP A 211 13.25 6.14 11.35
CA ASP A 211 14.73 6.22 11.39
C ASP A 211 15.19 7.46 12.19
N PRO A 212 15.82 7.28 13.37
CA PRO A 212 16.26 8.40 14.22
C PRO A 212 17.32 9.30 13.59
N PHE A 213 18.14 8.75 12.67
CA PHE A 213 19.27 9.43 12.05
C PHE A 213 18.97 9.90 10.62
N TYR A 214 17.77 9.64 10.09
CA TYR A 214 17.36 9.96 8.72
C TYR A 214 18.33 9.44 7.63
N GLY A 215 19.10 8.39 7.93
CA GLY A 215 20.10 7.84 7.02
C GLY A 215 19.45 7.18 5.79
N LEU A 216 18.39 6.40 5.99
CA LEU A 216 17.67 5.72 4.90
C LEU A 216 17.03 6.72 3.91
N PRO A 217 16.32 7.78 4.36
CA PRO A 217 15.86 8.86 3.48
C PRO A 217 16.99 9.53 2.70
N LEU A 218 18.13 9.83 3.34
CA LEU A 218 19.26 10.50 2.69
C LEU A 218 19.83 9.65 1.55
N ILE A 219 20.03 8.35 1.78
CA ILE A 219 20.49 7.40 0.75
C ILE A 219 19.47 7.31 -0.40
N THR A 220 18.19 7.31 -0.09
CA THR A 220 17.12 7.29 -1.10
C THR A 220 17.16 8.55 -1.96
N CYS A 221 17.36 9.73 -1.36
CA CYS A 221 17.55 10.99 -2.08
C CYS A 221 18.78 10.96 -2.98
N ALA A 222 19.93 10.48 -2.47
CA ALA A 222 21.15 10.34 -3.25
C ALA A 222 20.98 9.38 -4.44
N THR A 223 20.29 8.25 -4.22
CA THR A 223 19.98 7.27 -5.27
C THR A 223 19.07 7.86 -6.35
N LEU A 224 18.06 8.64 -5.95
CA LEU A 224 17.18 9.34 -6.88
C LEU A 224 17.95 10.39 -7.68
N TRP A 225 18.80 11.18 -7.03
CA TRP A 225 19.66 12.16 -7.70
C TRP A 225 20.53 11.52 -8.79
N LEU A 226 21.21 10.41 -8.46
CA LEU A 226 22.01 9.65 -9.41
C LEU A 226 21.18 9.09 -10.57
N THR A 227 19.98 8.57 -10.27
CA THR A 227 19.04 8.06 -11.28
C THR A 227 18.59 9.16 -12.23
N LEU A 228 18.35 10.37 -11.72
CA LEU A 228 17.99 11.52 -12.55
C LEU A 228 19.17 11.99 -13.41
N GLU A 229 20.36 12.14 -12.84
CA GLU A 229 21.55 12.56 -13.60
C GLU A 229 21.84 11.60 -14.76
N THR A 230 21.80 10.30 -14.50
CA THR A 230 21.99 9.26 -15.53
C THR A 230 20.90 9.30 -16.59
N SER A 231 19.64 9.54 -16.19
CA SER A 231 18.51 9.69 -17.12
C SER A 231 18.66 10.93 -18.01
N PHE A 232 19.05 12.08 -17.44
CA PHE A 232 19.28 13.31 -18.20
C PHE A 232 20.46 13.18 -19.18
N ARG A 233 21.57 12.57 -18.75
CA ARG A 233 22.73 12.30 -19.62
C ARG A 233 22.34 11.39 -20.79
N SER A 234 21.52 10.37 -20.54
CA SER A 234 21.05 9.45 -21.59
C SER A 234 20.10 10.13 -22.57
N GLY A 235 19.25 11.05 -22.10
CA GLY A 235 18.34 11.83 -22.96
C GLY A 235 19.08 12.80 -23.89
N MET A 236 20.20 13.38 -23.43
CA MET A 236 21.01 14.31 -24.22
C MET A 236 21.73 13.65 -25.40
N PHE A 237 22.03 12.35 -25.33
CA PHE A 237 22.69 11.59 -26.40
C PHE A 237 21.76 11.17 -27.56
N VAL A 238 20.44 11.24 -27.39
CA VAL A 238 19.46 10.81 -28.42
C VAL A 238 19.02 11.97 -29.34
N ILE A 239 19.43 13.21 -29.02
CA ILE A 239 18.97 14.44 -29.71
C ILE A 239 20.09 15.04 -30.61
N HIS A 240 21.18 14.31 -30.85
CA HIS A 240 22.25 14.72 -31.78
C HIS A 240 22.52 13.60 -32.78
#